data_AF-A0A7J7P9L6-F1
#
_entry.id   AF-A0A7J7P9L6-F1
#
_cell.length_a   1.000
_cell.length_b   1.000
_cell.length_c   1.000
_cell.angle_alpha   90.00
_cell.angle_beta   90.00
_cell.angle_gamma   90.00
#
_symmetry.space_group_name_H-M   'P 1'
#
loop_
_entity.id
_entity.type
_entity.pdbx_description
1 polymer ?
#
loop_
_entity_poly.entity_id
_entity_poly.type
_entity_poly.pdbx_seq_one_letter_code
_entity_poly.pdbx_strand_id
1 'polypeptide(L)'
;MECSSLPLLPSRIKRVFYMSSEGRNLLHEVFPTVNPSVLEQLSKVDCILYAMGSLFTSICPSLVLLGIGEIISSRSCPKVLLMNGSHDRETSSLSVSGFVTAITDALNRTYGDSDNCLKNHPNQYINALVVPRDGQIPVDIQCLAAQGIFHVVCTLYHSTMNLVTVDSRFDPKVGTVFDPKCLIQALADVITKFGSFPATEA
;
A
#
# COMPACT_ATOMS: atom_id res chain seq x y z
N MET A 1 -6.63 24.57 9.38
CA MET A 1 -6.57 25.62 8.34
C MET A 1 -5.16 25.58 7.74
N GLU A 2 -4.91 25.16 6.51
CA GLU A 2 -5.76 24.64 5.41
C GLU A 2 -5.08 23.37 4.85
N CYS A 3 -5.67 22.20 5.11
CA CYS A 3 -5.29 20.96 4.44
C CYS A 3 -6.12 20.89 3.15
N SER A 4 -5.52 21.36 2.05
CA SER A 4 -6.07 21.50 0.70
C SER A 4 -7.40 22.28 0.57
N SER A 5 -7.36 23.44 -0.09
CA SER A 5 -8.51 24.28 -0.43
C SER A 5 -9.44 23.67 -1.50
N LEU A 6 -9.25 22.41 -1.86
CA LEU A 6 -10.04 21.72 -2.88
C LEU A 6 -11.15 20.91 -2.21
N PRO A 7 -12.39 20.97 -2.75
CA PRO A 7 -13.50 20.21 -2.18
C PRO A 7 -13.22 18.70 -2.27
N LEU A 8 -13.70 17.98 -1.26
CA LEU A 8 -13.73 16.52 -1.26
C LEU A 8 -14.44 16.02 -2.52
N LEU A 9 -14.02 14.85 -3.02
CA LEU A 9 -14.75 14.22 -4.12
C LEU A 9 -16.16 13.84 -3.63
N PRO A 10 -17.18 13.98 -4.50
CA PRO A 10 -18.58 13.70 -4.13
C PRO A 10 -18.84 12.20 -3.86
N SER A 11 -17.91 11.32 -4.22
CA SER A 11 -17.98 9.89 -3.99
C SER A 11 -16.58 9.28 -3.89
N ARG A 12 -16.50 8.07 -3.33
CA ARG A 12 -15.25 7.29 -3.26
C ARG A 12 -14.80 6.86 -4.65
N ILE A 13 -13.51 6.98 -4.92
CA ILE A 13 -12.91 6.40 -6.12
C ILE A 13 -12.95 4.87 -5.98
N LYS A 14 -13.53 4.20 -6.98
CA LYS A 14 -13.59 2.73 -7.04
C LYS A 14 -12.28 2.13 -7.56
N ARG A 15 -11.69 2.73 -8.59
CA ARG A 15 -10.43 2.30 -9.23
C ARG A 15 -9.84 3.39 -10.12
N VAL A 16 -8.60 3.20 -10.55
CA VAL A 16 -7.94 3.95 -11.63
C VAL A 16 -7.42 2.97 -12.69
N PHE A 17 -7.36 3.40 -13.95
CA PHE A 17 -6.91 2.60 -15.09
C PHE A 17 -6.41 3.49 -16.23
N TYR A 18 -5.65 2.92 -17.14
CA TYR A 18 -5.14 3.60 -18.32
C TYR A 18 -6.12 3.50 -19.48
N MET A 19 -6.21 4.56 -20.27
CA MET A 19 -6.98 4.58 -21.52
C MET A 19 -6.07 4.95 -22.68
N SER A 20 -6.36 4.41 -23.86
CA SER A 20 -5.75 4.81 -25.12
C SER A 20 -6.81 5.15 -26.16
N SER A 21 -6.47 6.05 -27.07
CA SER A 21 -7.24 6.37 -28.28
C SER A 21 -6.64 5.74 -29.55
N GLU A 22 -5.50 5.06 -29.43
CA GLU A 22 -4.80 4.49 -30.58
C GLU A 22 -5.61 3.37 -31.27
N GLY A 23 -5.48 3.28 -32.60
CA GLY A 23 -6.04 2.18 -33.39
C GLY A 23 -7.53 2.26 -33.74
N ARG A 24 -8.39 2.99 -33.00
CA ARG A 24 -9.84 3.07 -33.29
C ARG A 24 -10.51 4.44 -33.10
N ASN A 25 -9.80 5.50 -32.69
CA ASN A 25 -10.38 6.80 -32.29
C ASN A 25 -11.49 6.71 -31.20
N LEU A 26 -11.62 5.54 -30.55
CA LEU A 26 -12.51 5.29 -29.43
C LEU A 26 -11.65 5.04 -28.19
N LEU A 27 -11.94 5.78 -27.13
CA LEU A 27 -11.29 5.60 -25.84
C LEU A 27 -11.63 4.20 -25.31
N HIS A 28 -10.58 3.40 -25.08
CA HIS A 28 -10.71 2.07 -24.50
C HIS A 28 -9.67 1.90 -23.40
N GLU A 29 -9.99 1.05 -22.42
CA GLU A 29 -9.05 0.67 -21.38
C GLU A 29 -7.89 -0.11 -21.98
N VAL A 30 -6.69 0.18 -21.51
CA VAL A 30 -5.46 -0.52 -21.88
C VAL A 30 -4.75 -1.02 -20.64
N PHE A 31 -3.93 -2.06 -20.83
CA PHE A 31 -3.17 -2.72 -19.77
C PHE A 31 -1.67 -2.64 -20.09
N PRO A 32 -1.02 -1.49 -19.84
CA PRO A 32 0.39 -1.34 -20.16
C PRO A 32 1.23 -2.30 -19.32
N THR A 33 2.20 -2.93 -19.97
CA THR A 33 3.23 -3.71 -19.28
C THR A 33 4.22 -2.78 -18.61
N VAL A 34 4.63 -3.12 -17.38
CA VAL A 34 5.69 -2.37 -16.70
C VAL A 34 7.01 -2.46 -17.46
N ASN A 35 7.84 -1.42 -17.34
CA ASN A 35 9.23 -1.47 -17.80
C ASN A 35 9.97 -2.68 -17.19
N PRO A 36 10.61 -3.55 -18.01
CA PRO A 36 11.32 -4.74 -17.52
C PRO A 36 12.40 -4.47 -16.48
N SER A 37 13.08 -3.31 -16.52
CA SER A 37 14.06 -2.93 -15.50
C SER A 37 13.46 -2.86 -14.10
N VAL A 38 12.17 -2.48 -13.98
CA VAL A 38 11.47 -2.45 -12.69
C VAL A 38 11.28 -3.86 -12.14
N LEU A 39 10.92 -4.83 -12.99
CA LEU A 39 10.79 -6.23 -12.59
C LEU A 39 12.13 -6.80 -12.10
N GLU A 40 13.21 -6.49 -12.83
CA GLU A 40 14.56 -6.91 -12.45
C GLU A 40 14.95 -6.35 -11.07
N GLN A 41 14.70 -5.06 -10.82
CA GLN A 41 15.00 -4.46 -9.52
C GLN A 41 14.13 -5.04 -8.41
N LEU A 42 12.81 -5.17 -8.62
CA LEU A 42 11.90 -5.76 -7.63
C LEU A 42 12.24 -7.21 -7.30
N SER A 43 12.85 -7.95 -8.22
CA SER A 43 13.33 -9.32 -7.94
C SER A 43 14.51 -9.38 -6.97
N LYS A 44 15.24 -8.27 -6.78
CA LYS A 44 16.49 -8.18 -6.01
C LYS A 44 16.34 -7.45 -4.68
N VAL A 45 15.25 -6.70 -4.46
CA VAL A 45 15.09 -5.90 -3.23
C VAL A 45 14.78 -6.75 -2.00
N ASP A 46 15.36 -6.37 -0.88
CA ASP A 46 15.10 -6.98 0.43
C ASP A 46 13.90 -6.38 1.16
N CYS A 47 13.26 -5.34 0.59
CA CYS A 47 12.07 -4.69 1.12
C CYS A 47 11.37 -3.88 0.01
N ILE A 48 10.04 -3.88 -0.01
CA ILE A 48 9.22 -3.05 -0.87
C ILE A 48 8.49 -2.04 0.01
N LEU A 49 8.62 -0.75 -0.32
CA LEU A 49 8.02 0.34 0.43
C LEU A 49 7.00 1.07 -0.44
N TYR A 50 5.72 1.03 -0.05
CA TYR A 50 4.71 1.92 -0.58
C TYR A 50 4.77 3.21 0.22
N ALA A 51 5.46 4.20 -0.35
CA ALA A 51 5.70 5.48 0.32
C ALA A 51 4.41 6.29 0.51
N MET A 52 4.48 7.30 1.39
CA MET A 52 3.42 8.30 1.55
C MET A 52 3.20 9.08 0.25
N GLY A 53 1.94 9.37 -0.05
CA GLY A 53 1.52 10.01 -1.29
C GLY A 53 0.03 9.79 -1.57
N SER A 54 -0.49 10.44 -2.60
CA SER A 54 -1.89 10.27 -2.99
C SER A 54 -2.17 8.84 -3.43
N LEU A 55 -3.18 8.22 -2.85
CA LEU A 55 -3.48 6.81 -3.08
C LEU A 55 -3.82 6.53 -4.56
N PHE A 56 -4.80 7.25 -5.12
CA PHE A 56 -5.30 6.95 -6.46
C PHE A 56 -4.55 7.71 -7.56
N THR A 57 -3.90 8.83 -7.25
CA THR A 57 -3.19 9.65 -8.23
C THR A 57 -1.67 9.50 -8.21
N SER A 58 -1.08 8.73 -7.27
CA SER A 58 0.36 8.44 -7.25
C SER A 58 0.68 6.95 -7.07
N ILE A 59 0.09 6.31 -6.07
CA ILE A 59 0.41 4.91 -5.74
C ILE A 59 -0.26 3.97 -6.75
N CYS A 60 -1.59 3.91 -6.79
CA CYS A 60 -2.33 2.95 -7.62
C CYS A 60 -1.99 2.98 -9.13
N PRO A 61 -1.74 4.14 -9.79
CA PRO A 61 -1.36 4.16 -11.20
C PRO A 61 -0.05 3.40 -11.48
N SER A 62 0.89 3.40 -10.54
CA SER A 62 2.14 2.65 -10.67
C SER A 62 1.96 1.15 -10.44
N LEU A 63 0.90 0.74 -9.73
CA LEU A 63 0.66 -0.63 -9.31
C LEU A 63 -0.26 -1.43 -10.24
N VAL A 64 -1.10 -0.75 -11.03
CA VAL A 64 -2.08 -1.39 -11.94
C VAL A 64 -1.44 -2.01 -13.19
N LEU A 65 -0.15 -1.77 -13.43
CA LEU A 65 0.57 -2.24 -14.61
C LEU A 65 0.71 -3.77 -14.64
N LEU A 66 0.70 -4.37 -15.83
CA LEU A 66 0.96 -5.80 -15.98
C LEU A 66 2.39 -6.12 -15.53
N GLY A 67 2.53 -7.18 -14.73
CA GLY A 67 3.80 -7.64 -14.16
C GLY A 67 4.08 -7.16 -12.74
N ILE A 68 3.48 -6.05 -12.28
CA ILE A 68 3.75 -5.51 -10.94
C ILE A 68 3.13 -6.38 -9.84
N GLY A 69 1.83 -6.72 -9.94
CA GLY A 69 1.18 -7.61 -8.97
C GLY A 69 1.86 -8.99 -8.90
N GLU A 70 2.24 -9.51 -10.06
CA GLU A 70 2.93 -10.79 -10.21
C GLU A 70 4.27 -10.79 -9.47
N ILE A 71 5.16 -9.82 -9.77
CA ILE A 71 6.47 -9.80 -9.14
C ILE A 71 6.37 -9.52 -7.64
N ILE A 72 5.53 -8.56 -7.21
CA ILE A 72 5.41 -8.21 -5.79
C ILE A 72 4.89 -9.38 -4.98
N SER A 73 3.82 -10.05 -5.43
CA SER A 73 3.24 -11.19 -4.69
C SER A 73 4.23 -12.35 -4.54
N SER A 74 5.11 -12.56 -5.52
CA SER A 74 6.14 -13.61 -5.50
C SER A 74 7.26 -13.36 -4.48
N ARG A 75 7.48 -12.12 -4.01
CA ARG A 75 8.55 -11.80 -3.07
C ARG A 75 8.19 -12.24 -1.64
N SER A 76 9.15 -12.78 -0.90
CA SER A 76 9.02 -13.11 0.53
C SER A 76 9.49 -11.98 1.47
N CYS A 77 9.92 -10.85 0.91
CA CYS A 77 10.45 -9.72 1.68
C CYS A 77 9.33 -8.90 2.37
N PRO A 78 9.67 -7.99 3.31
CA PRO A 78 8.74 -7.00 3.83
C PRO A 78 8.14 -6.17 2.71
N LYS A 79 6.83 -5.92 2.80
CA LYS A 79 6.06 -5.09 1.89
C LYS A 79 5.28 -4.11 2.75
N VAL A 80 5.88 -2.95 2.94
CA VAL A 80 5.51 -1.98 3.97
C VAL A 80 4.69 -0.86 3.36
N LEU A 81 3.48 -0.63 3.86
CA LEU A 81 2.71 0.56 3.51
C LEU A 81 2.92 1.66 4.56
N LEU A 82 3.46 2.79 4.11
CA LEU A 82 3.54 4.02 4.90
C LEU A 82 2.25 4.81 4.74
N MET A 83 1.53 5.01 5.85
CA MET A 83 0.28 5.74 5.82
C MET A 83 0.50 7.25 5.81
N ASN A 84 -0.32 7.96 5.04
CA ASN A 84 -0.45 9.41 5.15
C ASN A 84 -0.93 9.79 6.57
N GLY A 85 -0.47 10.92 7.10
CA GLY A 85 -0.91 11.37 8.43
C GLY A 85 -2.21 12.16 8.45
N SER A 86 -2.65 12.65 7.29
CA SER A 86 -3.89 13.40 7.12
C SER A 86 -4.70 12.82 5.96
N HIS A 87 -6.01 13.04 5.97
CA HIS A 87 -6.84 12.73 4.80
C HIS A 87 -6.57 13.72 3.66
N ASP A 88 -6.65 13.23 2.43
CA ASP A 88 -6.77 14.07 1.24
C ASP A 88 -8.19 14.02 0.68
N ARG A 89 -8.42 14.77 -0.40
CA ARG A 89 -9.73 14.85 -1.06
C ARG A 89 -10.19 13.52 -1.69
N GLU A 90 -9.27 12.59 -1.95
CA GLU A 90 -9.52 11.28 -2.58
C GLU A 90 -9.88 10.20 -1.54
N THR A 91 -9.36 10.35 -0.31
CA THR A 91 -9.30 9.29 0.71
C THR A 91 -10.04 9.60 2.01
N SER A 92 -10.74 10.73 2.10
CA SER A 92 -11.45 11.22 3.31
C SER A 92 -12.41 10.26 4.00
N SER A 93 -12.84 9.19 3.33
CA SER A 93 -13.75 8.19 3.89
C SER A 93 -13.15 6.78 3.98
N LEU A 94 -11.84 6.64 3.75
CA LEU A 94 -11.12 5.38 3.87
C LEU A 94 -10.46 5.24 5.25
N SER A 95 -10.58 4.05 5.84
CA SER A 95 -9.72 3.57 6.92
C SER A 95 -8.44 2.98 6.35
N VAL A 96 -7.48 2.61 7.21
CA VAL A 96 -6.25 1.93 6.78
C VAL A 96 -6.55 0.64 6.00
N SER A 97 -7.53 -0.17 6.42
CA SER A 97 -7.93 -1.36 5.65
C SER A 97 -8.48 -1.00 4.25
N GLY A 98 -9.10 0.18 4.11
CA GLY A 98 -9.54 0.70 2.82
C GLY A 98 -8.39 1.00 1.86
N PHE A 99 -7.27 1.53 2.38
CA PHE A 99 -6.04 1.73 1.59
C PHE A 99 -5.46 0.39 1.12
N VAL A 100 -5.42 -0.59 2.02
CA VAL A 100 -4.96 -1.96 1.71
C VAL A 100 -5.82 -2.58 0.61
N THR A 101 -7.14 -2.47 0.71
CA THR A 101 -8.07 -2.94 -0.32
C THR A 101 -7.81 -2.26 -1.65
N ALA A 102 -7.66 -0.94 -1.68
CA ALA A 102 -7.44 -0.19 -2.93
C ALA A 102 -6.11 -0.59 -3.61
N ILE A 103 -5.03 -0.75 -2.83
CA ILE A 103 -3.74 -1.21 -3.35
C ILE A 103 -3.85 -2.65 -3.87
N THR A 104 -4.50 -3.53 -3.11
CA THR A 104 -4.74 -4.92 -3.51
C THR A 104 -5.54 -4.98 -4.80
N ASP A 105 -6.60 -4.18 -4.92
CA ASP A 105 -7.44 -4.10 -6.12
C ASP A 105 -6.69 -3.57 -7.34
N ALA A 106 -5.80 -2.60 -7.15
CA ALA A 106 -4.93 -2.11 -8.22
C ALA A 106 -3.96 -3.20 -8.69
N LEU A 107 -3.25 -3.86 -7.75
CA LEU A 107 -2.27 -4.91 -8.04
C LEU A 107 -2.91 -6.15 -8.67
N ASN A 108 -4.09 -6.54 -8.19
CA ASN A 108 -4.86 -7.64 -8.76
C ASN A 108 -5.59 -7.27 -10.04
N ARG A 109 -5.69 -5.97 -10.36
CA ARG A 109 -6.51 -5.45 -11.45
C ARG A 109 -7.95 -5.97 -11.35
N THR A 110 -8.52 -6.00 -10.15
CA THR A 110 -9.80 -6.67 -9.80
C THR A 110 -10.98 -6.37 -10.74
N TYR A 111 -10.99 -5.17 -11.34
CA TYR A 111 -12.07 -4.69 -12.19
C TYR A 111 -11.69 -4.56 -13.68
N GLY A 112 -10.51 -5.06 -14.06
CA GLY A 112 -10.02 -5.03 -15.44
C GLY A 112 -10.52 -6.20 -16.26
N ASP A 113 -9.79 -6.50 -17.35
CA ASP A 113 -10.01 -7.68 -18.18
C ASP A 113 -9.76 -8.95 -17.35
N SER A 114 -10.67 -9.92 -17.42
CA SER A 114 -10.59 -11.17 -16.68
C SER A 114 -9.30 -11.95 -16.94
N ASP A 115 -8.74 -11.83 -18.14
CA ASP A 115 -7.51 -12.53 -18.53
C ASP A 115 -6.26 -11.94 -17.86
N ASN A 116 -6.36 -10.69 -17.37
CA ASN A 116 -5.27 -9.98 -16.70
C ASN A 116 -5.45 -9.93 -15.17
N CYS A 117 -6.58 -10.39 -14.63
CA CYS A 117 -6.87 -10.33 -13.20
C CYS A 117 -6.03 -11.34 -12.39
N LEU A 118 -5.52 -10.91 -11.24
CA LEU A 118 -4.96 -11.80 -10.22
C LEU A 118 -5.96 -11.97 -9.06
N LYS A 119 -5.73 -12.99 -8.22
CA LYS A 119 -6.58 -13.30 -7.05
C LYS A 119 -5.76 -13.43 -5.77
N ASN A 120 -4.67 -12.67 -5.68
CA ASN A 120 -3.79 -12.70 -4.52
C ASN A 120 -4.46 -12.04 -3.31
N HIS A 121 -4.18 -12.55 -2.12
CA HIS A 121 -4.66 -11.99 -0.86
C HIS A 121 -3.91 -10.71 -0.50
N PRO A 122 -4.52 -9.77 0.25
CA PRO A 122 -3.87 -8.52 0.61
C PRO A 122 -2.50 -8.68 1.30
N ASN A 123 -2.36 -9.69 2.16
CA ASN A 123 -1.11 -9.98 2.87
C ASN A 123 0.05 -10.42 1.96
N GLN A 124 -0.24 -10.85 0.72
CA GLN A 124 0.78 -11.12 -0.29
C GLN A 124 1.32 -9.83 -0.90
N TYR A 125 0.62 -8.70 -0.76
CA TYR A 125 1.07 -7.40 -1.25
C TYR A 125 1.54 -6.47 -0.14
N ILE A 126 0.93 -6.54 1.04
CA ILE A 126 1.24 -5.69 2.18
C ILE A 126 1.26 -6.57 3.42
N ASN A 127 2.42 -6.70 4.06
CA ASN A 127 2.57 -7.53 5.28
C ASN A 127 3.01 -6.71 6.50
N ALA A 128 3.25 -5.41 6.33
CA ALA A 128 3.51 -4.47 7.40
C ALA A 128 2.91 -3.09 7.10
N LEU A 129 2.49 -2.40 8.16
CA LEU A 129 1.91 -1.07 8.13
C LEU A 129 2.70 -0.16 9.05
N VAL A 130 2.94 1.07 8.62
CA VAL A 130 3.54 2.10 9.45
C VAL A 130 2.59 3.29 9.48
N VAL A 131 2.11 3.65 10.67
CA VAL A 131 1.17 4.74 10.87
C VAL A 131 1.78 5.83 11.74
N PRO A 132 1.56 7.11 11.43
CA PRO A 132 2.00 8.17 12.31
C PRO A 132 1.12 8.21 13.56
N ARG A 133 1.73 8.47 14.72
CA ARG A 133 1.02 8.82 15.94
C ARG A 133 0.14 10.03 15.65
N ASP A 134 -1.07 10.06 16.21
CA ASP A 134 -2.03 11.17 16.00
C ASP A 134 -2.39 11.41 14.51
N GLY A 135 -2.22 10.37 13.67
CA GLY A 135 -2.71 10.37 12.30
C GLY A 135 -4.24 10.39 12.25
N GLN A 136 -4.80 11.07 11.25
CA GLN A 136 -6.25 11.23 11.11
C GLN A 136 -6.94 9.98 10.54
N ILE A 137 -6.20 9.15 9.79
CA ILE A 137 -6.75 7.99 9.09
C ILE A 137 -7.10 6.89 10.11
N PRO A 138 -8.38 6.46 10.20
CA PRO A 138 -8.80 5.46 11.17
C PRO A 138 -8.11 4.11 10.98
N VAL A 139 -7.55 3.56 12.06
CA VAL A 139 -6.95 2.24 12.08
C VAL A 139 -7.98 1.21 12.57
N ASP A 140 -8.54 0.43 11.64
CA ASP A 140 -9.57 -0.57 11.88
C ASP A 140 -8.99 -1.99 11.99
N ILE A 141 -8.47 -2.27 13.18
CA ILE A 141 -7.78 -3.51 13.59
C ILE A 141 -8.48 -4.80 13.10
N GLN A 142 -9.79 -4.92 13.27
CA GLN A 142 -10.52 -6.14 12.89
C GLN A 142 -10.54 -6.37 11.37
N CYS A 143 -10.70 -5.30 10.59
CA CYS A 143 -10.66 -5.40 9.12
C CYS A 143 -9.25 -5.76 8.64
N LEU A 144 -8.23 -5.15 9.22
CA LEU A 144 -6.83 -5.44 8.93
C LEU A 144 -6.46 -6.90 9.26
N ALA A 145 -7.03 -7.46 10.34
CA ALA A 145 -6.88 -8.87 10.69
C ALA A 145 -7.52 -9.78 9.64
N ALA A 146 -8.73 -9.46 9.19
CA ALA A 146 -9.39 -10.20 8.11
C ALA A 146 -8.62 -10.14 6.79
N GLN A 147 -7.85 -9.07 6.55
CA GLN A 147 -6.96 -8.93 5.38
C GLN A 147 -5.63 -9.68 5.53
N GLY A 148 -5.39 -10.34 6.66
CA GLY A 148 -4.16 -11.08 6.92
C GLY A 148 -2.96 -10.20 7.26
N ILE A 149 -3.17 -8.92 7.60
CA ILE A 149 -2.12 -7.99 8.06
C ILE A 149 -1.88 -8.16 9.58
N PHE A 150 -2.06 -9.38 10.06
CA PHE A 150 -1.77 -9.81 11.42
C PHE A 150 -0.96 -11.09 11.35
N HIS A 151 0.26 -11.05 11.87
CA HIS A 151 0.98 -12.27 12.23
C HIS A 151 0.44 -12.76 13.57
N VAL A 152 -0.53 -13.68 13.54
CA VAL A 152 -0.78 -14.54 14.71
C VAL A 152 0.30 -15.61 14.70
N VAL A 153 1.42 -15.37 15.39
CA VAL A 153 2.26 -16.48 15.86
C VAL A 153 1.59 -17.02 17.10
N CYS A 154 0.78 -18.06 16.92
CA CYS A 154 0.12 -18.76 18.02
C CYS A 154 1.11 -19.73 18.68
N THR A 155 2.04 -19.19 19.44
CA THR A 155 2.74 -19.92 20.51
C THR A 155 3.01 -18.92 21.62
N LEU A 156 2.24 -19.04 22.71
CA LEU A 156 2.53 -18.57 24.06
C LEU A 156 3.51 -17.38 24.16
N TYR A 157 2.98 -16.17 24.43
CA TYR A 157 3.69 -14.91 24.71
C TYR A 157 4.28 -14.15 23.51
N HIS A 158 3.42 -13.36 22.85
CA HIS A 158 3.66 -12.13 22.06
C HIS A 158 3.05 -12.20 20.64
N SER A 159 1.76 -11.87 20.54
CA SER A 159 1.13 -11.48 19.28
C SER A 159 1.66 -10.09 18.89
N THR A 160 2.59 -10.02 17.92
CA THR A 160 3.09 -8.72 17.44
C THR A 160 2.35 -8.36 16.16
N MET A 161 1.46 -7.38 16.27
CA MET A 161 0.84 -6.75 15.11
C MET A 161 1.96 -6.10 14.27
N ASN A 162 2.03 -6.36 12.97
CA ASN A 162 2.96 -5.67 12.06
C ASN A 162 2.46 -4.24 11.73
N LEU A 163 1.76 -3.60 12.66
CA LEU A 163 1.44 -2.18 12.62
C LEU A 163 2.42 -1.46 13.55
N VAL A 164 3.26 -0.63 12.98
CA VAL A 164 4.21 0.19 13.72
C VAL A 164 3.65 1.60 13.82
N THR A 165 3.31 2.03 15.02
CA THR A 165 3.00 3.43 15.29
C THR A 165 4.30 4.20 15.52
N VAL A 166 4.52 5.25 14.74
CA VAL A 166 5.75 6.05 14.75
C VAL A 166 5.43 7.46 15.21
N ASP A 167 6.31 8.05 16.03
CA ASP A 167 6.12 9.42 16.47
C ASP A 167 6.03 10.39 15.30
N SER A 168 5.23 11.43 15.49
CA SER A 168 4.87 12.38 14.45
C SER A 168 5.01 13.81 14.97
N ARG A 169 4.98 14.75 14.04
CA ARG A 169 4.90 16.18 14.30
C ARG A 169 3.79 16.79 13.45
N PHE A 170 3.21 17.87 13.93
CA PHE A 170 2.23 18.63 13.16
C PHE A 170 2.92 19.68 12.28
N ASP A 171 2.68 19.62 10.98
CA ASP A 171 3.05 20.67 10.03
C ASP A 171 1.78 21.46 9.62
N PRO A 172 1.76 22.80 9.75
CA PRO A 172 0.57 23.59 9.42
C PRO A 172 0.11 23.49 7.96
N LYS A 173 0.99 23.12 7.02
CA LYS A 173 0.69 23.06 5.58
C LYS A 173 0.18 21.69 5.16
N VAL A 174 0.72 20.62 5.74
CA VAL A 174 0.45 19.23 5.30
C VAL A 174 -0.18 18.34 6.38
N GLY A 175 -0.35 18.87 7.60
CA GLY A 175 -0.95 18.19 8.74
C GLY A 175 0.04 17.27 9.46
N THR A 176 -0.42 16.13 9.94
CA THR A 176 0.44 15.19 10.69
C THR A 176 1.48 14.55 9.75
N VAL A 177 2.76 14.66 10.10
CA VAL A 177 3.88 14.05 9.36
C VAL A 177 4.75 13.24 10.31
N PHE A 178 5.37 12.18 9.82
CA PHE A 178 6.30 11.39 10.61
C PHE A 178 7.48 12.22 11.14
N ASP A 179 7.93 11.94 12.36
CA ASP A 179 9.27 12.34 12.76
C ASP A 179 10.29 11.56 11.91
N PRO A 180 11.21 12.24 11.19
CA PRO A 180 12.13 11.57 10.29
C PRO A 180 13.03 10.53 10.97
N LYS A 181 13.50 10.81 12.19
CA LYS A 181 14.41 9.89 12.90
C LYS A 181 13.65 8.66 13.38
N CYS A 182 12.47 8.85 13.95
CA CYS A 182 11.62 7.74 14.38
C CYS A 182 11.18 6.87 13.20
N LEU A 183 10.89 7.46 12.04
CA LEU A 183 10.52 6.71 10.83
C LEU A 183 11.67 5.86 10.30
N ILE A 184 12.88 6.43 10.21
CA ILE A 184 14.07 5.69 9.76
C ILE A 184 14.33 4.50 10.69
N GLN A 185 14.24 4.71 12.01
CA GLN A 185 14.43 3.64 12.98
C GLN A 185 13.35 2.56 12.84
N ALA A 186 12.09 2.95 12.74
CA ALA A 186 10.97 2.02 12.58
C ALA A 186 11.12 1.15 11.32
N LEU A 187 11.56 1.74 10.20
CA LEU A 187 11.81 1.00 8.97
C LEU A 187 12.99 0.02 9.11
N ALA A 188 14.09 0.44 9.75
CA ALA A 188 15.22 -0.45 10.04
C ALA A 188 14.79 -1.64 10.91
N ASP A 189 13.94 -1.40 11.92
CA ASP A 189 13.41 -2.44 12.81
C ASP A 189 12.51 -3.42 12.07
N VAL A 190 11.63 -2.93 11.18
CA VAL A 190 10.77 -3.79 10.34
C VAL A 190 11.62 -4.69 9.45
N ILE A 191 12.61 -4.13 8.74
CA ILE A 191 13.49 -4.90 7.86
C ILE A 191 14.25 -5.97 8.64
N THR A 192 14.80 -5.61 9.81
CA THR A 192 15.57 -6.53 10.66
C THR A 192 14.71 -7.66 11.21
N LYS A 193 13.48 -7.36 11.67
CA LYS A 193 12.55 -8.36 12.22
C LYS A 193 12.12 -9.41 11.21
N PHE A 194 11.97 -9.03 9.95
CA PHE A 194 11.65 -9.99 8.89
C PHE A 194 12.86 -10.85 8.50
N GLY A 195 14.08 -10.30 8.56
CA GLY A 195 15.31 -11.05 8.29
C GLY A 195 15.69 -12.05 9.40
N SER A 196 15.17 -11.90 10.62
CA SER A 196 15.44 -12.79 11.74
C SER A 196 14.50 -14.00 11.85
N PHE A 197 13.51 -14.14 10.96
CA PHE A 197 12.79 -15.41 10.81
C PHE A 197 13.65 -16.34 9.94
N PRO A 198 14.17 -17.45 10.49
CA PRO A 198 14.91 -18.40 9.67
C PRO A 198 13.98 -18.90 8.55
N ALA A 199 14.50 -18.95 7.33
CA ALA A 199 13.90 -19.68 6.23
C ALA A 199 13.78 -21.15 6.67
N THR A 200 12.67 -21.50 7.30
CA THR A 200 12.41 -22.84 7.80
C THR A 200 11.26 -23.39 6.98
N GLU A 201 11.62 -24.35 6.13
CA GLU A 201 10.78 -25.37 5.48
C GLU A 201 9.80 -24.88 4.41
N ALA A 202 10.31 -24.81 3.19
CA ALA A 202 9.58 -25.24 1.99
C ALA A 202 9.95 -26.71 1.69
#